data_AF-A0A069DBX9-F1
#
_entry.id   AF-A0A069DBX9-F1
#
_cell.length_a   1.000
_cell.length_b   1.000
_cell.length_c   1.000
_cell.angle_alpha   90.00
_cell.angle_beta   90.00
_cell.angle_gamma   90.00
#
_symmetry.space_group_name_H-M   'P 1'
#
loop_
_entity.id
_entity.type
_entity.pdbx_description
1 polymer ?
#
loop_
_entity_poly.entity_id
_entity_poly.type
_entity_poly.pdbx_seq_one_letter_code
_entity_poly.pdbx_strand_id
1 'polypeptide(L)'
;MTRKQIEEAKNSLPRFNNRTYEEKHIADELSCREMINSCLIYCNPTAFYDETTHEFQYYALRYVKDLGEETVKRLWDEQLTDFGKATVQFGVHTDSEGCCYNNCIWADERN
;
A
#
# COMPACT_ATOMS: atom_id res chain seq x y z
N MET A 1 -5.71 -0.84 -6.09
CA MET A 1 -6.68 -1.27 -5.05
C MET A 1 -6.81 -0.22 -3.97
N THR A 2 -8.03 0.10 -3.55
CA THR A 2 -8.29 1.07 -2.48
C THR A 2 -8.03 0.49 -1.11
N ARG A 3 -7.96 1.37 -0.10
CA ARG A 3 -7.87 0.95 1.29
C ARG A 3 -9.02 0.03 1.69
N LYS A 4 -10.27 0.37 1.35
CA LYS A 4 -11.45 -0.45 1.68
C LYS A 4 -11.38 -1.83 1.04
N GLN A 5 -11.04 -1.90 -0.25
CA GLN A 5 -10.88 -3.18 -0.95
C GLN A 5 -9.78 -4.05 -0.32
N ILE A 6 -8.69 -3.44 0.14
CA ILE A 6 -7.61 -4.18 0.81
C ILE A 6 -8.10 -4.71 2.17
N GLU A 7 -8.79 -3.88 2.95
CA GLU A 7 -9.37 -4.28 4.24
C GLU A 7 -10.38 -5.43 4.06
N GLU A 8 -11.28 -5.34 3.07
CA GLU A 8 -12.22 -6.40 2.71
C GLU A 8 -11.52 -7.70 2.31
N ALA A 9 -10.51 -7.62 1.45
CA ALA A 9 -9.71 -8.78 1.03
C ALA A 9 -8.92 -9.40 2.19
N LYS A 10 -8.41 -8.59 3.13
CA LYS A 10 -7.72 -9.12 4.33
C LYS A 10 -8.70 -9.79 5.29
N ASN A 11 -9.92 -9.28 5.40
CA ASN A 11 -10.97 -9.83 6.25
C ASN A 11 -11.55 -11.14 5.72
N SER A 12 -11.46 -11.40 4.40
CA SER A 12 -11.89 -12.67 3.81
C SER A 12 -10.88 -13.81 4.02
N LEU A 13 -9.61 -13.49 4.35
CA LEU A 13 -8.59 -14.50 4.65
C LEU A 13 -8.81 -15.15 6.02
N PRO A 14 -8.47 -16.44 6.19
CA PRO A 14 -8.47 -17.08 7.50
C PRO A 14 -7.59 -16.33 8.51
N ARG A 15 -7.82 -16.60 9.80
CA ARG A 15 -6.94 -16.12 10.87
C ARG A 15 -5.50 -16.52 10.58
N PHE A 16 -4.57 -15.64 10.93
CA PHE A 16 -3.13 -15.77 10.60
C PHE A 16 -2.55 -17.18 10.83
N ASN A 17 -2.85 -17.81 11.97
CA ASN A 17 -2.32 -19.14 12.33
C ASN A 17 -2.87 -20.28 11.47
N ASN A 18 -3.96 -20.07 10.74
CA ASN A 18 -4.65 -21.08 9.96
C ASN A 18 -4.42 -20.92 8.45
N ARG A 19 -3.56 -19.99 8.03
CA ARG A 19 -3.34 -19.69 6.62
C ARG A 19 -2.46 -20.72 5.93
N THR A 20 -2.84 -21.13 4.72
CA THR A 20 -1.96 -21.88 3.81
C THR A 20 -0.81 -20.99 3.33
N TYR A 21 0.12 -21.56 2.57
CA TYR A 21 1.20 -20.79 1.96
C TYR A 21 0.65 -19.74 0.98
N GLU A 22 -0.32 -20.13 0.14
CA GLU A 22 -0.97 -19.26 -0.84
C GLU A 22 -1.72 -18.12 -0.15
N GLU A 23 -2.42 -18.39 0.94
CA GLU A 23 -3.13 -17.37 1.71
C GLU A 23 -2.18 -16.40 2.44
N LYS A 24 -1.00 -16.88 2.85
CA LYS A 24 0.05 -16.00 3.37
C LYS A 24 0.62 -15.12 2.26
N HIS A 25 0.87 -15.69 1.09
CA HIS A 25 1.34 -14.94 -0.08
C HIS A 25 0.35 -13.83 -0.46
N ILE A 26 -0.96 -14.14 -0.51
CA ILE A 26 -2.01 -13.13 -0.76
C ILE A 26 -1.99 -12.06 0.34
N ALA A 27 -1.86 -12.45 1.61
CA ALA A 27 -1.78 -11.48 2.70
C ALA A 27 -0.57 -10.54 2.59
N ASP A 28 0.58 -11.07 2.16
CA ASP A 28 1.81 -10.30 1.98
C ASP A 28 1.69 -9.35 0.77
N GLU A 29 1.06 -9.77 -0.33
CA GLU A 29 0.72 -8.86 -1.44
C GLU A 29 -0.21 -7.72 -0.99
N LEU A 30 -1.25 -8.03 -0.19
CA LEU A 30 -2.17 -7.03 0.35
C LEU A 30 -1.46 -6.05 1.28
N SER A 31 -0.56 -6.54 2.14
CA SER A 31 0.28 -5.72 3.02
C SER A 31 1.25 -4.82 2.23
N CYS A 32 1.81 -5.32 1.13
CA CYS A 32 2.65 -4.54 0.21
C CYS A 32 1.86 -3.36 -0.38
N ARG A 33 0.64 -3.61 -0.87
CA ARG A 33 -0.25 -2.55 -1.40
C ARG A 33 -0.60 -1.49 -0.35
N GLU A 34 -0.84 -1.89 0.90
CA GLU A 34 -1.07 -0.93 2.00
C GLU A 34 0.15 -0.04 2.24
N MET A 35 1.35 -0.61 2.22
CA MET A 35 2.57 0.16 2.39
C MET A 35 2.78 1.16 1.25
N ILE A 36 2.58 0.72 0.00
CA ILE A 36 2.65 1.60 -1.18
C ILE A 36 1.67 2.76 -1.03
N ASN A 37 0.41 2.46 -0.68
CA ASN A 37 -0.60 3.49 -0.45
C ASN A 37 -0.18 4.49 0.62
N SER A 38 0.41 4.02 1.73
CA SER A 38 0.93 4.89 2.77
C SER A 38 2.00 5.85 2.22
N CYS A 39 3.00 5.33 1.52
CA CYS A 39 4.07 6.14 0.93
C CYS A 39 3.53 7.20 -0.05
N LEU A 40 2.54 6.85 -0.88
CA LEU A 40 1.90 7.77 -1.82
C LEU A 40 1.09 8.85 -1.11
N ILE A 41 0.27 8.47 -0.11
CA ILE A 41 -0.59 9.38 0.65
C ILE A 41 0.21 10.41 1.45
N TYR A 42 1.36 10.02 1.99
CA TYR A 42 2.25 10.91 2.75
C TYR A 42 3.31 11.61 1.86
N CYS A 43 3.09 11.63 0.54
CA CYS A 43 3.96 12.30 -0.44
C CYS A 43 5.44 11.89 -0.34
N ASN A 44 5.70 10.64 -0.01
CA ASN A 44 7.06 10.07 0.05
C ASN A 44 7.16 8.78 -0.79
N PRO A 45 6.89 8.85 -2.11
CA PRO A 45 6.95 7.68 -2.99
C PRO A 45 8.36 7.07 -3.05
N THR A 46 9.39 7.91 -3.00
CA THR A 46 10.80 7.47 -3.08
C THR A 46 11.20 6.62 -1.90
N ALA A 47 10.55 6.72 -0.73
CA ALA A 47 10.83 5.80 0.38
C ALA A 47 10.38 4.34 0.11
N PHE A 48 9.59 4.11 -0.94
CA PHE A 48 9.23 2.77 -1.41
C PHE A 48 10.02 2.38 -2.67
N TYR A 49 9.90 3.16 -3.74
CA TYR A 49 10.59 2.92 -5.01
C TYR A 49 11.04 4.25 -5.61
N ASP A 50 12.33 4.34 -5.96
CA ASP A 50 12.89 5.50 -6.64
C ASP A 50 12.86 5.28 -8.14
N GLU A 51 11.99 5.99 -8.85
CA GLU A 51 11.88 5.88 -10.32
C GLU A 51 13.08 6.46 -11.08
N THR A 52 13.94 7.25 -10.43
CA THR A 52 15.14 7.82 -11.04
C THR A 52 16.29 6.81 -11.06
N THR A 53 16.48 6.09 -9.95
CA THR A 53 17.52 5.07 -9.84
C THR A 53 17.03 3.66 -10.18
N HIS A 54 15.71 3.48 -10.28
CA HIS A 54 15.03 2.19 -10.44
C HIS A 54 15.25 1.21 -9.27
N GLU A 55 15.46 1.73 -8.06
CA GLU A 55 15.77 0.92 -6.88
C GLU A 55 14.64 0.91 -5.84
N PHE A 56 14.40 -0.27 -5.26
CA PHE A 56 13.55 -0.42 -4.09
C PHE A 56 14.24 0.11 -2.83
N GLN A 57 13.50 0.89 -2.06
CA GLN A 57 13.98 1.53 -0.85
C GLN A 57 13.46 0.83 0.41
N TYR A 58 13.80 1.37 1.58
CA TYR A 58 13.62 0.75 2.89
C TYR A 58 12.26 0.06 3.10
N TYR A 59 11.15 0.71 2.72
CA TYR A 59 9.81 0.15 2.93
C TYR A 59 9.46 -1.01 1.99
N ALA A 60 10.14 -1.13 0.84
CA ALA A 60 9.92 -2.19 -0.13
C ALA A 60 10.80 -3.43 0.12
N LEU A 61 11.95 -3.30 0.80
CA LEU A 61 12.95 -4.37 0.93
C LEU A 61 12.41 -5.68 1.50
N ARG A 62 11.54 -5.62 2.51
CA ARG A 62 10.90 -6.82 3.07
C ARG A 62 10.05 -7.52 2.00
N TYR A 63 9.22 -6.75 1.30
CA TYR A 63 8.32 -7.31 0.28
C TYR A 63 9.09 -7.87 -0.91
N VAL A 64 10.19 -7.23 -1.30
CA VAL A 64 11.08 -7.75 -2.35
C VAL A 64 11.64 -9.11 -1.98
N LYS A 65 12.08 -9.26 -0.72
CA LYS A 65 12.56 -10.55 -0.21
C LYS A 65 11.47 -11.62 -0.18
N ASP A 66 10.26 -11.26 0.23
CA ASP A 66 9.18 -12.22 0.50
C ASP A 66 8.38 -12.58 -0.78
N LEU A 67 8.20 -11.63 -1.72
CA LEU A 67 7.35 -11.74 -2.92
C LEU A 67 8.12 -11.71 -4.25
N GLY A 68 9.38 -11.27 -4.24
CA GLY A 68 10.20 -11.05 -5.43
C GLY A 68 10.03 -9.67 -6.05
N GLU A 69 11.09 -9.17 -6.70
CA GLU A 69 11.14 -7.83 -7.30
C GLU A 69 10.05 -7.60 -8.36
N GLU A 70 9.85 -8.56 -9.26
CA GLU A 70 8.86 -8.45 -10.34
C GLU A 70 7.45 -8.27 -9.79
N THR A 71 7.08 -9.06 -8.78
CA THR A 71 5.78 -8.96 -8.10
C THR A 71 5.63 -7.58 -7.46
N VAL A 72 6.62 -7.15 -6.68
CA VAL A 72 6.56 -5.86 -5.97
C VAL A 72 6.50 -4.70 -6.94
N LYS A 73 7.23 -4.75 -8.07
CA LYS A 73 7.19 -3.71 -9.10
C LYS A 73 5.82 -3.64 -9.78
N ARG A 74 5.23 -4.79 -10.09
CA ARG A 74 3.86 -4.85 -10.63
C ARG A 74 2.86 -4.23 -9.65
N LEU A 75 2.95 -4.57 -8.36
CA LEU A 75 2.08 -3.99 -7.32
C LEU A 75 2.25 -2.48 -7.20
N TRP A 76 3.49 -1.97 -7.29
CA TRP A 76 3.79 -0.54 -7.34
C TRP A 76 3.08 0.15 -8.50
N ASP A 77 3.24 -0.36 -9.72
CA ASP A 77 2.67 0.26 -10.92
C ASP A 77 1.14 0.27 -10.91
N GLU A 78 0.53 -0.83 -10.45
CA GLU A 78 -0.92 -0.93 -10.26
C GLU A 78 -1.43 0.10 -9.24
N GLN A 79 -0.76 0.22 -8.09
CA GLN A 79 -1.16 1.18 -7.05
C GLN A 79 -0.92 2.63 -7.49
N LEU A 80 0.17 2.93 -8.20
CA LEU A 80 0.45 4.26 -8.74
C LEU A 80 -0.63 4.68 -9.75
N THR A 81 -1.04 3.77 -10.62
CA THR A 81 -2.11 3.98 -11.60
C THR A 81 -3.44 4.30 -10.93
N ASP A 82 -3.79 3.56 -9.89
CA ASP A 82 -5.04 3.81 -9.14
C ASP A 82 -4.96 5.10 -8.31
N PHE A 83 -3.83 5.36 -7.68
CA PHE A 83 -3.60 6.57 -6.90
C PHE A 83 -3.64 7.84 -7.75
N GLY A 84 -3.20 7.79 -9.02
CA GLY A 84 -3.34 8.90 -9.97
C GLY A 84 -4.78 9.38 -10.21
N LYS A 85 -5.79 8.59 -9.82
CA LYS A 85 -7.22 8.94 -9.87
C LYS A 85 -7.75 9.45 -8.52
N ALA A 86 -7.00 9.26 -7.45
CA ALA A 86 -7.39 9.61 -6.08
C ALA A 86 -7.20 11.11 -5.80
N THR A 87 -7.85 11.60 -4.74
CA THR A 87 -7.63 12.95 -4.20
C THR A 87 -7.13 12.82 -2.77
N VAL A 88 -5.98 13.43 -2.47
CA VAL A 88 -5.45 13.48 -1.10
C VAL A 88 -5.88 14.79 -0.45
N GLN A 89 -6.50 14.67 0.72
CA GLN A 89 -6.76 15.79 1.63
C GLN A 89 -5.68 15.77 2.72
N PHE A 90 -4.94 16.86 2.83
CA PHE A 90 -3.83 16.97 3.78
C PHE A 90 -4.31 17.45 5.15
N GLY A 91 -3.73 16.89 6.21
CA GLY A 91 -3.93 17.38 7.59
C GLY A 91 -5.37 17.30 8.10
N VAL A 92 -6.07 16.21 7.78
CA VAL A 92 -7.49 16.02 8.15
C VAL A 92 -7.65 15.76 9.65
N HIS A 93 -6.63 15.20 10.30
CA HIS A 93 -6.58 15.01 11.74
C HIS A 93 -5.14 15.16 12.23
N THR A 94 -4.96 15.73 13.42
CA THR A 94 -3.69 15.73 14.14
C THR A 94 -3.94 15.12 15.52
N ASP A 95 -3.17 14.10 15.86
CA ASP A 95 -3.28 13.48 17.19
C ASP A 95 -2.59 14.31 18.28
N SER A 96 -2.64 13.82 19.52
CA SER A 96 -1.99 14.47 20.67
C SER A 96 -0.46 14.48 20.59
N GLU A 97 0.14 13.69 19.69
CA GLU A 97 1.59 13.62 19.46
C GLU A 97 2.05 14.56 18.33
N GLY A 98 1.10 15.23 17.66
CA GLY A 98 1.39 16.13 16.53
C GLY A 98 1.49 15.42 15.18
N CYS A 99 1.11 14.13 15.09
CA CYS A 99 1.09 13.40 13.83
C CYS A 99 -0.12 13.81 13.00
N CYS A 100 0.12 14.41 11.83
CA CYS A 100 -0.92 14.79 10.88
C CYS A 100 -1.26 13.62 9.96
N TYR A 101 -2.53 13.25 9.92
CA TYR A 101 -3.05 12.19 9.07
C TYR A 101 -3.70 12.79 7.81
N ASN A 102 -3.27 12.28 6.66
CA ASN A 102 -3.89 12.60 5.37
C ASN A 102 -5.05 11.64 5.11
N ASN A 103 -6.10 12.13 4.46
CA ASN A 103 -7.19 11.30 3.97
C ASN A 103 -7.05 11.12 2.46
N CYS A 104 -7.25 9.89 1.97
CA CYS A 104 -7.21 9.59 0.54
C CYS A 104 -8.61 9.20 0.08
N ILE A 105 -9.17 9.97 -0.86
CA ILE A 105 -10.47 9.71 -1.48
C ILE A 105 -10.21 9.05 -2.83
N TRP A 106 -10.33 7.73 -2.84
CA TRP A 106 -10.22 6.90 -4.04
C TRP A 106 -11.39 7.16 -4.99
N ALA A 107 -11.18 6.96 -6.30
CA ALA A 107 -12.15 7.35 -7.33
C ALA A 107 -13.48 6.57 -7.23
N ASP A 108 -13.39 5.29 -6.89
CA ASP A 108 -14.49 4.36 -6.66
C ASP A 108 -15.22 4.57 -5.32
N GLU A 109 -14.64 5.35 -4.39
CA GLU A 109 -15.27 5.72 -3.11
C GLU A 109 -16.07 7.04 -3.18
N ARG A 110 -16.10 7.69 -4.35
CA ARG A 110 -16.83 8.96 -4.56
C ARG A 110 -18.32 8.80 -4.89
N ASN A 111 -18.84 7.57 -4.89
CA ASN A 111 -20.24 7.24 -5.23
C ASN A 111 -21.04 6.84 -4.00
#